data_AF-A0A7S0ADZ2-F1
#
_entry.id   AF-A0A7S0ADZ2-F1
#
_cell.length_a   1.000
_cell.length_b   1.000
_cell.length_c   1.000
_cell.angle_alpha   90.00
_cell.angle_beta   90.00
_cell.angle_gamma   90.00
#
_symmetry.space_group_name_H-M   'P 1'
#
loop_
_entity.id
_entity.type
_entity.pdbx_description
1 polymer ?
#
loop_
_entity_poly.entity_id
_entity_poly.type
_entity_poly.pdbx_seq_one_letter_code
_entity_poly.pdbx_strand_id
1 'polypeptide(L)'
;YYDLRQRIDEVLPEDSQRTKQRVHEELRVNRYEPIKPDELPYTVTNCPLYPPEGYPYAWPATDIVHNWPPDDTAPRPKIYQGICVFDYETEMEKAKIYREAEVPFVVRDDPQVLRTAERWNHPGYMMNLMSDTPHRTEYSPNN
;
A
#
# COMPACT_ATOMS: atom_id res chain seq x y z
N TYR A 1 2.85 -25.08 -6.06
CA TYR A 1 2.36 -23.68 -6.05
C TYR A 1 0.95 -23.55 -6.60
N TYR A 2 0.72 -23.88 -7.88
CA TYR A 2 -0.59 -23.79 -8.53
C TYR A 2 -1.70 -24.51 -7.75
N ASP A 3 -1.49 -25.77 -7.35
CA ASP A 3 -2.50 -26.56 -6.62
C ASP A 3 -2.80 -26.02 -5.21
N LEU A 4 -1.82 -25.40 -4.53
CA LEU A 4 -2.05 -24.77 -3.24
C LEU A 4 -2.90 -23.50 -3.40
N ARG A 5 -2.60 -22.70 -4.42
CA ARG A 5 -3.39 -21.52 -4.76
C ARG A 5 -4.83 -21.90 -5.11
N GLN A 6 -5.01 -22.86 -6.01
CA GLN A 6 -6.34 -23.28 -6.46
C GLN A 6 -7.20 -23.78 -5.29
N ARG A 7 -6.65 -24.64 -4.43
CA ARG A 7 -7.36 -25.14 -3.23
C ARG A 7 -7.83 -24.04 -2.28
N ILE A 8 -7.03 -22.98 -2.10
CA ILE A 8 -7.45 -21.85 -1.25
C ILE A 8 -8.44 -20.95 -2.00
N ASP A 9 -8.21 -20.69 -3.29
CA ASP A 9 -9.12 -19.88 -4.10
C ASP A 9 -10.52 -20.54 -4.22
N GLU A 10 -10.64 -21.87 -4.12
CA GLU A 10 -11.92 -22.62 -4.09
C GLU A 10 -12.71 -22.44 -2.79
N VAL A 11 -12.05 -22.19 -1.65
CA VAL A 11 -12.73 -21.97 -0.36
C VAL A 11 -13.00 -20.49 -0.07
N LEU A 12 -12.34 -19.58 -0.79
CA LEU A 12 -12.57 -18.14 -0.67
C LEU A 12 -13.73 -17.70 -1.57
N PRO A 13 -14.62 -16.82 -1.09
CA PRO A 13 -15.66 -16.22 -1.94
C PRO A 13 -15.05 -15.48 -3.14
N GLU A 14 -15.70 -15.55 -4.30
CA GLU A 14 -15.28 -14.80 -5.50
C GLU A 14 -15.71 -13.33 -5.49
N ASP A 15 -16.49 -12.92 -4.49
CA ASP A 15 -17.02 -11.56 -4.35
C ASP A 15 -15.91 -10.55 -3.99
N SER A 16 -15.54 -9.72 -4.96
CA SER A 16 -14.52 -8.69 -4.81
C SER A 16 -14.89 -7.62 -3.79
N GLN A 17 -16.17 -7.27 -3.64
CA GLN A 17 -16.62 -6.27 -2.68
C GLN A 17 -16.48 -6.80 -1.26
N ARG A 18 -16.83 -8.07 -1.03
CA ARG A 18 -16.62 -8.72 0.26
C ARG A 18 -15.13 -8.83 0.60
N THR A 19 -14.29 -9.21 -0.36
CA THR A 19 -12.83 -9.22 -0.17
C THR A 19 -12.28 -7.83 0.14
N LYS A 20 -12.75 -6.79 -0.58
CA LYS A 20 -12.40 -5.39 -0.31
C LYS A 20 -12.76 -5.02 1.13
N GLN A 21 -14.00 -5.28 1.55
CA GLN A 21 -14.43 -5.02 2.92
C GLN A 21 -13.54 -5.71 3.96
N ARG A 22 -13.34 -7.03 3.82
CA ARG A 22 -12.49 -7.81 4.74
C ARG A 22 -11.07 -7.25 4.83
N VAL A 23 -10.44 -6.97 3.69
CA VAL A 23 -9.07 -6.42 3.68
C VAL A 23 -9.04 -5.07 4.39
N HIS A 24 -10.02 -4.20 4.15
CA HIS A 24 -10.10 -2.87 4.75
C HIS A 24 -10.35 -2.90 6.26
N GLU A 25 -11.17 -3.81 6.75
CA GLU A 25 -11.61 -3.88 8.14
C GLU A 25 -10.69 -4.74 9.02
N GLU A 26 -10.17 -5.87 8.50
CA GLU A 26 -9.47 -6.87 9.30
C GLU A 26 -7.97 -6.95 9.01
N LEU A 27 -7.56 -6.77 7.74
CA LEU A 27 -6.18 -7.07 7.31
C LEU A 27 -5.29 -5.83 7.17
N ARG A 28 -5.89 -4.64 6.99
CA ARG A 28 -5.15 -3.38 6.95
C ARG A 28 -4.85 -2.89 8.35
N VAL A 29 -3.64 -3.20 8.82
CA VAL A 29 -3.18 -2.88 10.18
C VAL A 29 -2.95 -1.38 10.38
N ASN A 30 -2.34 -0.69 9.41
CA ASN A 30 -1.95 0.71 9.57
C ASN A 30 -2.78 1.65 8.68
N ARG A 31 -3.46 2.62 9.31
CA ARG A 31 -4.11 3.76 8.65
C ARG A 31 -3.35 5.02 9.05
N TYR A 32 -2.62 5.60 8.10
CA TYR A 32 -1.83 6.80 8.33
C TYR A 32 -2.62 8.05 7.96
N GLU A 33 -2.65 9.03 8.84
CA GLU A 33 -3.18 10.36 8.55
C GLU A 33 -2.06 11.29 8.03
N PRO A 34 -2.29 12.07 6.97
CA PRO A 34 -1.32 13.05 6.51
C PRO A 34 -1.05 14.13 7.57
N ILE A 35 0.22 14.44 7.80
CA ILE A 35 0.63 15.61 8.57
C ILE A 35 0.48 16.85 7.69
N LYS A 36 -0.07 17.94 8.26
CA LYS A 36 -0.24 19.25 7.61
C LYS A 36 -0.95 19.15 6.24
N PRO A 37 -2.15 18.54 6.17
CA PRO A 37 -2.88 18.41 4.91
C PRO A 37 -3.20 19.78 4.27
N ASP A 38 -3.29 20.84 5.08
CA ASP A 38 -3.60 22.19 4.62
C ASP A 38 -2.43 22.88 3.87
N GLU A 39 -1.20 22.37 4.01
CA GLU A 39 -0.04 22.87 3.26
C GLU A 39 0.02 22.28 1.84
N LEU A 40 -0.77 21.24 1.54
CA LEU A 40 -0.83 20.61 0.24
C LEU A 40 -1.84 21.33 -0.67
N PRO A 41 -1.52 21.53 -1.96
CA PRO A 41 -2.49 22.05 -2.93
C PRO A 41 -3.57 21.03 -3.33
N TYR A 42 -3.53 19.82 -2.77
CA TYR A 42 -4.46 18.73 -3.03
C TYR A 42 -4.61 17.82 -1.80
N THR A 43 -5.67 17.01 -1.79
CA THR A 43 -5.81 15.92 -0.81
C THR A 43 -5.23 14.64 -1.41
N VAL A 44 -4.45 13.88 -0.64
CA VAL A 44 -3.80 12.66 -1.13
C VAL A 44 -4.78 11.60 -1.65
N THR A 45 -6.03 11.59 -1.20
CA THR A 45 -7.11 10.71 -1.67
C THR A 45 -8.07 11.37 -2.66
N ASN A 46 -7.85 12.64 -3.02
CA ASN A 46 -8.66 13.37 -3.99
C ASN A 46 -7.75 14.30 -4.80
N CYS A 47 -6.88 13.69 -5.59
CA CYS A 47 -5.90 14.40 -6.39
C CYS A 47 -6.48 14.94 -7.70
N PRO A 48 -5.92 16.04 -8.24
CA PRO A 48 -6.29 16.60 -9.52
C PRO A 48 -5.98 15.63 -10.67
N LEU A 49 -6.64 15.83 -11.81
CA LEU A 49 -6.47 15.01 -13.01
C LEU A 49 -5.02 15.00 -13.53
N TYR A 50 -4.35 16.16 -13.47
CA TYR A 50 -2.95 16.33 -13.85
C TYR A 50 -2.10 16.60 -12.60
N PRO A 51 -0.87 16.09 -12.53
CA PRO A 51 0.02 16.37 -11.41
C PRO A 51 0.29 17.88 -11.33
N PRO A 52 0.12 18.50 -10.14
CA PRO A 52 0.44 19.91 -9.98
C PRO A 52 1.95 20.15 -10.08
N GLU A 53 2.33 21.40 -10.33
CA GLU A 53 3.74 21.79 -10.35
C GLU A 53 4.41 21.47 -9.00
N GLY A 54 5.62 20.89 -9.06
CA GLY A 54 6.36 20.47 -7.88
C GLY A 54 5.83 19.21 -7.19
N TYR A 55 4.96 18.43 -7.83
CA TYR A 55 4.53 17.12 -7.33
C TYR A 55 5.64 16.05 -7.44
N PRO A 56 5.79 15.14 -6.45
CA PRO A 56 5.08 15.10 -5.16
C PRO A 56 5.56 16.21 -4.23
N TYR A 57 4.68 16.67 -3.35
CA TYR A 57 5.10 17.64 -2.34
C TYR A 57 6.12 17.00 -1.40
N ALA A 58 7.21 17.72 -1.13
CA ALA A 58 8.32 17.24 -0.31
C ALA A 58 8.46 18.09 0.96
N TRP A 59 8.83 17.44 2.07
CA TRP A 59 9.10 18.09 3.36
C TRP A 59 10.59 18.07 3.70
N PRO A 60 11.06 18.98 4.57
CA PRO A 60 12.41 18.93 5.10
C PRO A 60 12.71 17.56 5.73
N ALA A 61 13.89 17.00 5.42
CA ALA A 61 14.28 15.70 5.96
C ALA A 61 14.33 15.68 7.49
N THR A 62 14.66 16.81 8.13
CA THR A 62 14.65 16.98 9.58
C THR A 62 13.28 16.73 10.19
N ASP A 63 12.21 17.20 9.53
CA ASP A 63 10.84 17.04 10.00
C ASP A 63 10.42 15.57 9.95
N ILE A 64 10.82 14.87 8.87
CA ILE A 64 10.57 13.43 8.69
C ILE A 64 11.28 12.63 9.79
N VAL A 65 12.56 12.91 10.03
CA VAL A 65 13.35 12.21 11.06
C VAL A 65 12.83 12.50 12.47
N HIS A 66 12.36 13.72 12.74
CA HIS A 66 11.74 14.03 14.03
C HIS A 66 10.39 13.33 14.23
N ASN A 67 9.59 13.15 13.17
CA ASN A 67 8.34 12.39 13.25
C ASN A 67 8.55 10.87 13.29
N TRP A 68 9.63 10.38 12.69
CA TRP A 68 9.98 8.97 12.65
C TRP A 68 11.44 8.74 13.07
N PRO A 69 11.75 8.92 14.35
CA PRO A 69 13.10 8.74 14.84
C PRO A 69 13.52 7.25 14.75
N PRO A 70 14.78 6.94 14.37
CA PRO A 70 15.21 5.57 14.10
C PRO A 70 15.22 4.64 15.32
N ASP A 71 15.24 5.20 16.52
CA ASP A 71 15.28 4.48 17.80
C ASP A 71 13.91 4.04 18.31
N ASP A 72 12.82 4.54 17.72
CA ASP A 72 11.46 4.16 18.05
C ASP A 72 10.78 3.46 16.88
N THR A 73 10.56 2.16 17.08
CA THR A 73 9.99 1.22 16.12
C THR A 73 8.46 1.18 16.14
N ALA A 74 7.80 1.95 17.01
CA ALA A 74 6.34 1.99 17.07
C ALA A 74 5.75 2.56 15.77
N PRO A 75 4.66 1.97 15.23
CA PRO A 75 3.97 2.53 14.08
C PRO A 75 3.48 3.95 14.35
N ARG A 76 3.74 4.88 13.43
CA ARG A 76 3.25 6.26 13.53
C ARG A 76 1.80 6.34 13.08
N PRO A 77 0.89 7.01 13.79
CA PRO A 77 -0.47 7.25 13.30
C PRO A 77 -0.50 8.33 12.20
N LYS A 78 0.49 9.25 12.20
CA LYS A 78 0.59 10.37 11.27
C LYS A 78 1.91 10.35 10.54
N ILE A 79 1.88 10.62 9.24
CA ILE A 79 3.07 10.65 8.39
C ILE A 79 3.03 11.85 7.44
N TYR A 80 4.20 12.30 7.02
CA TYR A 80 4.34 13.19 5.87
C TYR A 80 4.03 12.39 4.60
N GLN A 81 2.89 12.67 3.97
CA GLN A 81 2.42 11.96 2.77
C GLN A 81 2.07 12.98 1.68
N GLY A 82 2.87 13.01 0.62
CA GLY A 82 2.72 13.92 -0.52
C GLY A 82 2.50 13.18 -1.83
N ILE A 83 2.16 11.89 -1.75
CA ILE A 83 1.91 11.05 -2.91
C ILE A 83 0.42 10.77 -3.01
N CYS A 84 -0.12 10.95 -4.20
CA CYS A 84 -1.51 10.67 -4.54
C CYS A 84 -1.83 9.18 -4.46
N VAL A 85 -3.03 8.89 -3.98
CA VAL A 85 -3.62 7.56 -3.87
C VAL A 85 -4.86 7.53 -4.73
N PHE A 86 -4.85 6.67 -5.74
CA PHE A 86 -5.94 6.50 -6.70
C PHE A 86 -6.68 5.18 -6.45
N ASP A 87 -8.01 5.20 -6.47
CA ASP A 87 -8.81 3.97 -6.49
C ASP A 87 -8.73 3.29 -7.87
N TYR A 88 -8.51 1.98 -7.87
CA TYR A 88 -8.37 1.17 -9.08
C TYR A 88 -9.63 1.13 -9.95
N GLU A 89 -10.82 1.16 -9.37
CA GLU A 89 -12.06 1.05 -10.14
C GLU A 89 -12.44 2.39 -10.75
N THR A 90 -12.24 3.49 -10.01
CA THR A 90 -12.77 4.81 -10.42
C THR A 90 -11.74 5.80 -10.94
N GLU A 91 -10.45 5.65 -10.64
CA GLU A 91 -9.44 6.71 -10.89
C GLU A 91 -8.25 6.27 -11.74
N MET A 92 -8.34 5.14 -12.42
CA MET A 92 -7.25 4.61 -13.25
C MET A 92 -6.82 5.53 -14.41
N GLU A 93 -7.69 6.44 -14.86
CA GLU A 93 -7.30 7.47 -15.81
C GLU A 93 -6.26 8.43 -15.22
N LYS A 94 -6.49 8.94 -14.00
CA LYS A 94 -5.53 9.78 -13.28
C LYS A 94 -4.19 9.06 -13.08
N ALA A 95 -4.24 7.79 -12.69
CA ALA A 95 -3.05 6.97 -12.52
C ALA A 95 -2.23 6.84 -13.81
N LYS A 96 -2.87 6.70 -14.98
CA LYS A 96 -2.18 6.66 -16.27
C LYS A 96 -1.52 8.01 -16.60
N ILE A 97 -2.20 9.12 -16.34
CA ILE A 97 -1.65 10.47 -16.56
C ILE A 97 -0.42 10.71 -15.68
N TYR A 98 -0.49 10.37 -14.39
CA TYR A 98 0.65 10.54 -13.47
C TYR A 98 1.82 9.63 -13.86
N ARG A 99 1.52 8.41 -14.37
CA ARG A 99 2.54 7.52 -14.94
C ARG A 99 3.20 8.12 -16.18
N GLU A 100 2.43 8.71 -17.10
CA GLU A 100 2.95 9.36 -18.30
C GLU A 100 3.79 10.60 -17.99
N ALA A 101 3.49 11.27 -16.87
CA ALA A 101 4.30 12.36 -16.33
C ALA A 101 5.52 11.90 -15.50
N GLU A 102 5.78 10.58 -15.41
CA GLU A 102 6.90 9.98 -14.68
C GLU A 102 7.00 10.35 -13.19
N VAL A 103 5.86 10.61 -12.54
CA VAL A 103 5.80 10.94 -11.11
C VAL A 103 5.24 9.78 -10.27
N PRO A 104 5.64 9.64 -8.99
CA PRO A 104 5.18 8.55 -8.14
C PRO A 104 3.70 8.69 -7.74
N PHE A 105 2.98 7.57 -7.60
CA PHE A 105 1.62 7.50 -7.08
C PHE A 105 1.36 6.12 -6.49
N VAL A 106 0.25 5.97 -5.76
CA VAL A 106 -0.24 4.68 -5.27
C VAL A 106 -1.56 4.36 -5.95
N VAL A 107 -1.72 3.14 -6.46
CA VAL A 107 -3.03 2.60 -6.81
C VAL A 107 -3.48 1.69 -5.69
N ARG A 108 -4.72 1.88 -5.23
CA ARG A 108 -5.33 1.08 -4.18
C ARG A 108 -6.53 0.31 -4.69
N ASP A 109 -6.83 -0.73 -3.92
CA ASP A 109 -8.05 -1.52 -4.04
C ASP A 109 -8.20 -2.28 -5.37
N ASP A 110 -7.07 -2.61 -6.03
CA ASP A 110 -7.04 -3.56 -7.14
C ASP A 110 -7.61 -4.93 -6.67
N PRO A 111 -8.71 -5.43 -7.27
CA PRO A 111 -9.35 -6.67 -6.81
C PRO A 111 -8.43 -7.89 -6.81
N GLN A 112 -7.48 -7.99 -7.75
CA GLN A 112 -6.54 -9.10 -7.82
C GLN A 112 -5.50 -9.05 -6.70
N VAL A 113 -5.06 -7.85 -6.36
CA VAL A 113 -4.13 -7.62 -5.23
C VAL A 113 -4.86 -7.90 -3.91
N LEU A 114 -6.09 -7.41 -3.75
CA LEU A 114 -6.89 -7.66 -2.55
C LEU A 114 -7.17 -9.17 -2.36
N ARG A 115 -7.51 -9.89 -3.43
CA ARG A 115 -7.67 -11.36 -3.39
C ARG A 115 -6.40 -12.07 -2.96
N THR A 116 -5.24 -11.57 -3.41
CA THR A 116 -3.95 -12.12 -2.99
C THR A 116 -3.67 -11.84 -1.52
N ALA A 117 -3.97 -10.63 -1.04
CA ALA A 117 -3.85 -10.27 0.37
C ALA A 117 -4.72 -11.18 1.25
N GLU A 118 -5.96 -11.43 0.87
CA GLU A 118 -6.84 -12.37 1.59
C GLU A 118 -6.28 -13.79 1.59
N ARG A 119 -5.78 -14.28 0.44
CA ARG A 119 -5.19 -15.62 0.32
C ARG A 119 -3.96 -15.78 1.21
N TRP A 120 -3.07 -14.78 1.22
CA TRP A 120 -1.84 -14.82 2.00
C TRP A 120 -2.09 -14.81 3.50
N ASN A 121 -3.22 -14.22 3.92
CA ASN A 121 -3.70 -14.22 5.30
C ASN A 121 -4.59 -15.42 5.64
N HIS A 122 -4.81 -16.37 4.71
CA HIS A 122 -5.54 -17.59 5.03
C HIS A 122 -4.68 -18.51 5.94
N PRO A 123 -5.24 -19.08 7.02
CA PRO A 123 -4.47 -19.89 7.97
C PRO A 123 -3.65 -20.98 7.30
N GLY A 124 -2.35 -21.04 7.62
CA GLY A 124 -1.42 -22.04 7.08
C GLY A 124 -1.01 -21.86 5.62
N TYR A 125 -1.60 -20.92 4.87
CA TYR A 125 -1.26 -20.73 3.45
C TYR A 125 0.21 -20.36 3.26
N MET A 126 0.68 -19.31 3.96
CA MET A 126 2.06 -18.84 3.82
C MET A 126 3.08 -19.90 4.24
N MET A 127 2.79 -20.65 5.30
CA MET A 127 3.65 -21.71 5.82
C MET A 127 3.77 -22.86 4.82
N ASN A 128 2.66 -23.27 4.20
CA ASN A 128 2.66 -24.28 3.13
C ASN A 128 3.31 -23.76 1.83
N LEU A 129 3.18 -22.46 1.55
CA LEU A 129 3.74 -21.83 0.37
C LEU A 129 5.27 -21.75 0.43
N MET A 130 5.80 -21.29 1.55
CA MET A 130 7.23 -21.15 1.78
C MET A 130 7.89 -22.51 2.05
N SER A 131 7.18 -23.40 2.78
CA SER A 131 7.66 -24.73 3.16
C SER A 131 9.07 -24.65 3.79
N ASP A 132 9.86 -25.71 3.68
CA ASP A 132 11.25 -25.75 4.14
C ASP A 132 12.25 -25.18 3.11
N THR A 133 11.78 -24.35 2.17
CA THR A 133 12.65 -23.79 1.13
C THR A 133 13.47 -22.64 1.72
N PRO A 134 14.81 -22.67 1.68
CA PRO A 134 15.60 -21.52 2.10
C PRO A 134 15.32 -20.32 1.19
N HIS A 135 14.92 -19.20 1.79
CA HIS A 135 14.76 -17.95 1.08
C HIS A 135 15.98 -17.06 1.31
N ARG A 136 16.43 -16.36 0.26
CA ARG A 136 17.60 -15.49 0.33
C ARG A 136 17.34 -14.37 1.33
N THR A 137 18.19 -14.29 2.34
CA THR A 137 18.28 -13.16 3.26
C THR A 137 19.65 -12.52 3.11
N GLU A 138 19.74 -11.20 3.18
CA GLU A 138 21.01 -10.48 3.17
C GLU A 138 21.22 -9.86 4.56
N TYR A 139 22.43 -10.04 5.10
CA TYR A 139 22.87 -9.34 6.30
C TYR A 139 23.71 -8.14 5.85
N SER A 140 23.29 -6.92 6.21
CA SER A 140 24.11 -5.73 6.00
C SER A 140 25.08 -5.58 7.18
N PRO A 141 26.41 -5.66 6.96
CA PRO A 141 27.38 -5.47 8.03
C PRO A 141 27.45 -4.01 8.53
N ASN A 142 26.91 -3.06 7.76
CA ASN A 142 26.95 -1.64 8.05
C ASN A 142 25.51 -1.07 8.00
N ASN A 143 25.13 -0.26 8.99
CA ASN A 143 23.91 0.55 9.00
C ASN A 143 24.16 1.90 8.35
#